data_AF-A0A512B849-F1
#
_entry.id   AF-A0A512B849-F1
#
_cell.length_a   1.000
_cell.length_b   1.000
_cell.length_c   1.000
_cell.angle_alpha   90.00
_cell.angle_beta   90.00
_cell.angle_gamma   90.00
#
_symmetry.space_group_name_H-M   'P 1'
#
loop_
_entity.id
_entity.type
_entity.pdbx_description
1 polymer ?
#
loop_
_entity_poly.entity_id
_entity_poly.type
_entity_poly.pdbx_seq_one_letter_code
_entity_poly.pdbx_strand_id
1 'polypeptide(L)'
;MKKYLMNFEYAGFLFSAKVFVKRENRKMLISTQIVDNQLTYLLGQGRLLFLEDRNGFQLLLCNRDRTFEILKWEIAREYVDQIERVEEEAFSLS
;
A
#
# COMPACT_ATOMS: atom_id res chain seq x y z
N MET A 1 -3.17 10.38 -10.59
CA MET A 1 -2.88 9.10 -9.87
C MET A 1 -3.22 9.35 -8.43
N LYS A 2 -4.16 8.60 -7.84
CA LYS A 2 -4.50 8.72 -6.42
C LYS A 2 -3.57 7.84 -5.60
N LYS A 3 -3.19 8.30 -4.42
CA LYS A 3 -2.32 7.55 -3.51
C LYS A 3 -2.95 7.49 -2.13
N TYR A 4 -3.03 6.29 -1.59
CA TYR A 4 -3.62 6.01 -0.29
C TYR A 4 -2.56 5.42 0.61
N LEU A 5 -2.51 5.88 1.85
CA LEU A 5 -1.94 5.11 2.94
C LEU A 5 -3.09 4.34 3.58
N MET A 6 -3.00 3.02 3.53
CA MET A 6 -4.00 2.12 4.08
C MET A 6 -3.45 1.41 5.29
N ASN A 7 -4.30 1.25 6.31
CA ASN A 7 -4.03 0.41 7.45
C ASN A 7 -4.81 -0.89 7.34
N PHE A 8 -4.23 -1.98 7.85
CA PHE A 8 -4.91 -3.26 7.98
C PHE A 8 -4.31 -4.05 9.14
N GLU A 9 -5.08 -5.03 9.62
CA GLU A 9 -4.66 -5.93 10.69
C GLU A 9 -4.35 -7.31 10.13
N TYR A 10 -3.26 -7.92 10.60
CA TYR A 10 -2.93 -9.31 10.31
C TYR A 10 -2.24 -9.97 11.51
N ALA A 11 -2.70 -11.15 11.90
CA ALA A 11 -2.17 -11.90 13.04
C ALA A 11 -2.09 -11.10 14.37
N GLY A 12 -3.02 -10.16 14.59
CA GLY A 12 -3.05 -9.29 15.78
C GLY A 12 -2.10 -8.10 15.75
N PHE A 13 -1.46 -7.84 14.61
CA PHE A 13 -0.58 -6.70 14.39
C PHE A 13 -1.18 -5.73 13.37
N LEU A 14 -0.93 -4.43 13.57
CA LEU A 14 -1.34 -3.37 12.65
C LEU A 14 -0.22 -3.05 11.67
N PHE A 15 -0.59 -2.90 10.40
CA PHE A 15 0.35 -2.63 9.32
C PHE A 15 -0.17 -1.53 8.42
N SER A 16 0.76 -0.94 7.65
CA SER A 16 0.44 0.06 6.64
C SER A 16 0.97 -0.31 5.26
N ALA A 17 0.17 -0.05 4.23
CA ALA A 17 0.54 -0.17 2.84
C ALA A 17 0.20 1.11 2.06
N LYS A 18 1.10 1.49 1.15
CA LYS A 18 0.82 2.49 0.11
C LYS A 18 0.07 1.81 -1.02
N VAL A 19 -1.06 2.39 -1.43
CA VAL A 19 -1.85 1.93 -2.56
C VAL A 19 -1.94 3.04 -3.58
N PHE A 20 -1.47 2.77 -4.80
CA PHE A 20 -1.46 3.68 -5.92
C PHE A 20 -2.54 3.26 -6.90
N VAL A 21 -3.50 4.15 -7.15
CA VAL A 21 -4.62 3.89 -8.05
C VAL A 21 -4.56 4.87 -9.22
N LYS A 22 -4.47 4.33 -10.45
CA LYS A 22 -4.51 5.10 -11.69
C LYS A 22 -5.61 4.55 -12.58
N ARG A 23 -6.56 5.39 -12.99
CA ARG A 23 -7.57 5.02 -13.99
C ARG A 23 -7.07 5.46 -15.37
N GLU A 24 -6.99 4.51 -16.30
CA GLU A 24 -6.64 4.73 -17.71
C GLU A 24 -7.76 4.17 -18.59
N ASN A 25 -8.47 5.05 -19.30
CA ASN A 25 -9.64 4.69 -20.11
C ASN A 25 -10.67 3.88 -19.27
N ARG A 26 -10.96 2.63 -19.69
CA ARG A 26 -11.84 1.69 -18.99
C ARG A 26 -11.11 0.74 -18.04
N LYS A 27 -9.82 0.93 -17.79
CA LYS A 27 -9.00 0.07 -16.92
C LYS A 27 -8.57 0.82 -15.67
N MET A 28 -8.50 0.10 -14.55
CA MET A 28 -7.90 0.58 -13.32
C MET A 28 -6.58 -0.16 -13.10
N LEU A 29 -5.51 0.61 -12.89
CA LEU A 29 -4.20 0.10 -12.50
C LEU A 29 -4.04 0.35 -11.00
N ILE A 30 -3.72 -0.71 -10.28
CA ILE A 30 -3.53 -0.69 -8.84
C ILE A 30 -2.15 -1.26 -8.53
N SER A 31 -1.38 -0.56 -7.72
CA SER A 31 -0.11 -1.03 -7.18
C SER A 31 -0.12 -0.89 -5.67
N THR A 32 0.40 -1.90 -4.98
CA THR A 32 0.48 -1.97 -3.52
C THR A 32 1.95 -2.05 -3.11
N GLN A 33 2.34 -1.27 -2.11
CA GLN A 33 3.67 -1.32 -1.52
C GLN A 33 3.54 -1.33 0.01
N ILE A 34 4.05 -2.37 0.64
CA ILE A 34 4.11 -2.46 2.10
C ILE A 34 5.10 -1.42 2.62
N VAL A 35 4.73 -0.68 3.66
CA VAL A 35 5.58 0.36 4.27
C VAL A 35 6.37 -0.21 5.45
N ASP A 36 5.92 -1.32 6.05
CA ASP A 36 6.53 -1.93 7.22
C ASP A 36 7.27 -3.24 6.89
N ASN A 37 8.58 -3.27 7.18
CA ASN A 37 9.43 -4.44 6.96
C ASN A 37 9.08 -5.64 7.86
N GLN A 38 8.42 -5.43 9.01
CA GLN A 38 8.01 -6.54 9.88
C GLN A 38 6.95 -7.41 9.23
N LEU A 39 6.07 -6.79 8.43
CA LEU A 39 5.06 -7.51 7.68
C LEU A 39 5.70 -8.41 6.62
N THR A 40 6.77 -7.97 5.94
CA THR A 40 7.48 -8.82 4.97
C THR A 40 8.01 -10.10 5.63
N TYR A 41 8.43 -10.01 6.90
CA TYR A 41 8.86 -11.17 7.68
C TYR A 41 7.69 -12.09 8.04
N LEU A 42 6.55 -11.52 8.47
CA LEU A 42 5.35 -12.28 8.87
C LEU A 42 4.58 -12.89 7.69
N LEU A 43 4.55 -12.22 6.54
CA LEU A 43 3.91 -12.71 5.32
C LEU A 43 4.78 -13.75 4.59
N GLY A 44 6.08 -13.80 4.87
CA GLY A 44 7.03 -14.59 4.11
C GLY A 44 7.02 -14.22 2.61
N GLN A 45 6.67 -15.19 1.75
CA GLN A 45 6.51 -14.99 0.29
C GLN A 45 5.08 -14.58 -0.14
N GLY A 46 4.19 -14.31 0.82
CA GLY A 46 2.84 -13.85 0.55
C GLY A 46 2.82 -12.50 -0.17
N ARG A 47 1.76 -12.26 -0.95
CA ARG A 47 1.58 -11.02 -1.72
C ARG A 47 0.28 -10.35 -1.35
N LEU A 48 0.32 -9.05 -1.08
CA LEU A 48 -0.88 -8.24 -0.92
C LEU A 48 -1.40 -7.76 -2.26
N LEU A 49 -2.66 -8.02 -2.52
CA LEU A 49 -3.38 -7.62 -3.72
C LEU A 49 -4.50 -6.66 -3.31
N PHE A 50 -4.59 -5.53 -3.99
CA PHE A 50 -5.72 -4.60 -3.85
C PHE A 50 -6.48 -4.57 -5.17
N LEU A 51 -7.78 -4.85 -5.12
CA LEU A 51 -8.62 -5.07 -6.30
C LEU A 51 -9.98 -4.41 -6.12
N GLU A 52 -10.58 -4.02 -7.25
CA GLU A 52 -11.95 -3.50 -7.34
C GLU A 52 -12.88 -4.66 -7.74
N ASP A 53 -13.93 -4.90 -6.97
CA ASP A 53 -15.01 -5.83 -7.24
C ASP A 53 -16.36 -5.09 -7.35
N ARG A 54 -17.48 -5.83 -7.40
CA ARG A 54 -18.82 -5.23 -7.50
C ARG A 54 -19.25 -4.47 -6.24
N ASN A 55 -18.63 -4.75 -5.10
CA ASN A 55 -18.96 -4.20 -3.80
C ASN A 55 -17.99 -3.09 -3.37
N GLY A 56 -16.98 -2.80 -4.18
CA GLY A 56 -15.98 -1.76 -3.93
C GLY A 56 -14.57 -2.32 -3.98
N PHE A 57 -13.72 -1.88 -3.07
CA PHE A 57 -12.33 -2.34 -3.04
C PHE A 57 -12.13 -3.43 -1.99
N GLN A 58 -11.23 -4.37 -2.28
CA GLN A 58 -10.84 -5.44 -1.38
C GLN A 58 -9.32 -5.51 -1.26
N LEU A 59 -8.84 -5.78 -0.06
CA LEU A 59 -7.46 -6.13 0.22
C LEU A 59 -7.39 -7.64 0.45
N LEU A 60 -6.63 -8.35 -0.39
CA LEU A 60 -6.39 -9.78 -0.28
C LEU A 60 -4.94 -10.05 0.08
N LEU A 61 -4.72 -10.98 1.00
CA LEU A 61 -3.44 -11.64 1.16
C LEU A 61 -3.45 -12.94 0.35
N CYS A 62 -2.58 -13.04 -0.64
CA CYS A 62 -2.28 -14.28 -1.35
C CYS A 62 -1.12 -14.99 -0.66
N ASN A 63 -1.41 -16.10 -0.01
CA ASN A 63 -0.44 -16.92 0.70
C ASN A 63 0.42 -17.75 -0.29
N ARG A 64 1.52 -18.32 0.21
CA ARG A 64 2.44 -19.14 -0.61
C ARG A 64 1.76 -20.39 -1.20
N ASP A 65 0.79 -20.94 -0.49
CA ASP A 65 -0.04 -22.08 -0.91
C ASP A 65 -1.16 -21.70 -1.89
N ARG A 66 -1.20 -20.44 -2.34
CA ARG A 66 -2.21 -19.85 -3.22
C ARG A 66 -3.61 -19.77 -2.59
N THR A 67 -3.71 -19.90 -1.27
CA THR A 67 -4.93 -19.52 -0.56
C THR A 67 -5.02 -17.99 -0.47
N PHE A 68 -6.25 -17.50 -0.38
CA PHE A 68 -6.54 -16.08 -0.27
C PHE A 68 -7.25 -15.80 1.04
N GLU A 69 -6.81 -14.76 1.73
CA GLU A 69 -7.48 -14.21 2.90
C GLU A 69 -7.93 -12.78 2.60
N ILE A 70 -9.20 -12.47 2.89
CA ILE A 70 -9.72 -11.11 2.80
C ILE A 70 -9.35 -10.40 4.09
N LEU A 71 -8.56 -9.34 3.98
CA LEU A 71 -8.15 -8.54 5.12
C LEU A 71 -9.12 -7.38 5.34
N LYS A 72 -9.41 -7.09 6.61
CA LYS A 72 -10.05 -5.83 6.98
C LYS A 72 -9.04 -4.71 6.81
N TRP A 73 -9.48 -3.61 6.21
CA TRP A 73 -8.62 -2.47 5.91
C TRP A 73 -9.40 -1.16 6.00
N GLU A 74 -8.66 -0.07 6.18
CA GLU A 74 -9.20 1.28 6.15
C GLU A 74 -8.22 2.26 5.49
N ILE A 75 -8.75 3.35 4.92
CA ILE A 75 -7.93 4.44 4.39
C ILE A 75 -7.51 5.31 5.58
N ALA A 76 -6.24 5.27 5.94
CA ALA A 76 -5.69 6.16 6.95
C ALA A 76 -5.57 7.59 6.43
N ARG A 77 -5.09 7.76 5.19
CA ARG A 77 -4.91 9.07 4.57
C ARG A 77 -4.81 9.00 3.04
N GLU A 78 -5.42 9.94 2.33
CA GLU A 78 -5.09 10.25 0.93
C GLU A 78 -3.92 11.24 0.89
N TYR A 79 -2.91 10.98 0.07
CA TYR A 79 -1.75 11.85 -0.06
C TYR A 79 -1.39 12.15 -1.52
N VAL A 80 -0.86 13.34 -1.73
CA VAL A 80 -0.17 13.74 -2.97
C VAL A 80 1.32 13.63 -2.65
N ASP A 81 2.14 13.21 -3.60
CA ASP A 81 3.59 13.37 -3.42
C ASP A 81 3.84 14.87 -3.23
N GLN A 82 4.08 15.29 -1.99
CA GLN A 82 4.84 16.50 -1.79
C GLN A 82 6.23 16.13 -2.26
N ILE A 83 6.62 16.65 -3.42
CA ILE A 83 8.02 16.73 -3.78
C ILE A 83 8.61 17.64 -2.71
N GLU A 84 9.15 17.05 -1.64
CA GLU A 84 10.14 17.73 -0.82
C GLU A 84 11.29 18.02 -1.78
N ARG A 85 11.31 19.24 -2.34
CA ARG A 85 12.57 19.85 -2.71
C ARG A 85 13.34 19.90 -1.40
N VAL A 86 14.22 18.92 -1.21
CA VAL A 86 15.40 19.14 -0.39
C VAL A 86 16.08 20.31 -1.07
N GLU A 87 15.85 21.53 -0.57
CA GLU A 87 16.77 22.62 -0.84
C GLU A 87 18.12 22.05 -0.41
N GLU A 88 19.05 21.96 -1.36
CA GLU A 88 20.45 21.74 -1.03
C GLU A 88 20.81 22.83 -0.03
N GLU A 89 20.80 22.51 1.27
CA GLU A 89 21.48 23.30 2.27
C GLU A 89 22.92 23.35 1.80
N ALA A 90 23.27 24.47 1.16
CA ALA A 90 24.63 24.82 0.85
C ALA A 90 25.36 24.83 2.20
N PHE A 91 26.05 23.73 2.50
CA PHE A 91 27.06 23.70 3.54
C PHE A 91 28.11 24.75 3.15
N SER A 92 27.93 25.96 3.66
CA SER A 92 28.96 26.98 3.69
C SER A 92 30.04 26.49 4.65
N LEU A 93 31.09 25.89 4.09
CA LEU A 93 32.35 25.73 4.80
C LEU A 93 32.98 27.12 4.94
N SER A 94 32.72 27.77 6.07
CA SER A 94 33.49 28.90 6.59
C SER A 94 34.02 28.56 7.96
#